data_AF-X1L8E6-F1
#
_entry.id   AF-X1L8E6-F1
#
_cell.length_a   1.000
_cell.length_b   1.000
_cell.length_c   1.000
_cell.angle_alpha   90.00
_cell.angle_beta   90.00
_cell.angle_gamma   90.00
#
_symmetry.space_group_name_H-M   'P 1'
#
loop_
_entity.id
_entity.type
_entity.pdbx_description
1 polymer ?
#
loop_
_entity_poly.entity_id
_entity_poly.type
_entity_poly.pdbx_seq_one_letter_code
_entity_poly.pdbx_strand_id
1 'polypeptide(L)'
;MSYNIAIFIAVFVAAMALFSWSCFQRFRLVTLGKAENRFNSVGKRTWNMLFYAFGQRRVVSRRFGLNHFMLFWCFIILLIANTEFLLNGLFPDYISLSRLPDGAYYTLAFIFDVVSALALLAVCIAIIRRVAFPPPNIEARSRDAFVILALIAILMIAFFGLHASEIAQGIEEAAQYMPISRAN
;
A
#
# COMPACT_ATOMS: atom_id res chain seq x y z
N MET A 1 -9.05 17.26 22.76
CA MET A 1 -8.91 16.69 21.41
C MET A 1 -10.01 17.26 20.53
N SER A 2 -9.71 17.70 19.31
CA SER A 2 -10.76 18.12 18.38
C SER A 2 -11.69 16.92 18.09
N TYR A 3 -12.97 17.18 17.81
CA TYR A 3 -13.97 16.13 17.51
C TYR A 3 -13.51 15.18 16.38
N ASN A 4 -12.77 15.71 15.40
CA ASN A 4 -12.20 14.96 14.29
C ASN A 4 -11.19 13.91 14.74
N ILE A 5 -10.33 14.23 15.72
CA ILE A 5 -9.32 13.29 16.24
C ILE A 5 -10.00 12.14 16.99
N ALA A 6 -11.07 12.43 17.74
CA ALA A 6 -11.82 11.39 18.45
C ALA A 6 -12.47 10.38 17.47
N ILE A 7 -13.06 10.87 16.38
CA ILE A 7 -13.61 10.01 15.31
C ILE A 7 -12.49 9.17 14.68
N PHE A 8 -11.36 9.80 14.33
CA PHE A 8 -10.23 9.11 13.73
C PHE A 8 -9.73 7.97 14.62
N ILE A 9 -9.53 8.24 15.92
CA ILE A 9 -9.10 7.24 16.90
C ILE A 9 -10.11 6.10 17.00
N ALA A 10 -11.42 6.40 17.05
CA ALA A 10 -12.45 5.36 17.14
C ALA A 10 -12.42 4.44 15.91
N VAL A 11 -12.33 5.01 14.70
CA VAL A 11 -12.22 4.25 13.44
C VAL A 11 -10.92 3.44 13.40
N PHE A 12 -9.80 4.05 13.80
CA PHE A 12 -8.50 3.39 13.84
C PHE A 12 -8.48 2.19 14.79
N VAL A 13 -8.99 2.35 16.02
CA VAL A 13 -9.07 1.26 17.01
C VAL A 13 -9.96 0.14 16.51
N ALA A 14 -11.13 0.46 15.94
CA ALA A 14 -12.03 -0.54 15.37
C ALA A 14 -11.36 -1.31 14.21
N ALA A 15 -10.72 -0.61 13.28
CA ALA A 15 -10.00 -1.22 12.16
C ALA A 15 -8.87 -2.12 12.66
N MET A 16 -8.11 -1.69 13.66
CA MET A 16 -7.00 -2.46 14.21
C MET A 16 -7.42 -3.67 15.03
N ALA A 17 -8.53 -3.57 15.76
CA ALA A 17 -9.13 -4.71 16.45
C ALA A 17 -9.57 -5.79 15.44
N LEU A 18 -10.30 -5.40 14.39
CA LEU A 18 -10.76 -6.32 13.34
C LEU A 18 -9.59 -6.95 12.56
N PHE A 19 -8.58 -6.15 12.21
CA PHE A 19 -7.38 -6.63 11.55
C PHE A 19 -6.62 -7.64 12.41
N SER A 20 -6.35 -7.29 13.67
CA SER A 20 -5.66 -8.17 14.64
C SER A 20 -6.42 -9.48 14.85
N TRP A 21 -7.74 -9.42 14.97
CA TRP A 21 -8.58 -10.62 15.07
C TRP A 21 -8.50 -11.50 13.82
N SER A 22 -8.56 -10.92 12.62
CA SER A 22 -8.39 -11.65 11.35
C SER A 22 -7.00 -12.30 11.24
N CYS A 23 -5.95 -11.58 11.63
CA CYS A 23 -4.59 -12.12 11.69
C CYS A 23 -4.49 -13.28 12.68
N PHE A 24 -5.04 -13.14 13.88
CA PHE A 24 -5.04 -14.20 14.90
C PHE A 24 -5.70 -15.49 14.39
N GLN A 25 -6.87 -15.38 13.76
CA GLN A 25 -7.57 -16.54 13.18
C GLN A 25 -6.71 -17.26 12.13
N ARG A 26 -6.04 -16.50 11.25
CA ARG A 26 -5.17 -17.05 10.20
C ARG A 26 -3.89 -17.66 10.75
N PHE A 27 -3.24 -17.00 11.72
CA PHE A 27 -2.02 -17.53 12.34
C PHE A 27 -2.29 -18.79 13.16
N ARG A 28 -3.46 -18.92 13.78
CA ARG A 28 -3.87 -20.15 14.47
C ARG A 28 -3.95 -21.36 13.53
N LEU A 29 -4.23 -21.15 12.23
CA LEU A 29 -4.19 -22.23 11.25
C LEU A 29 -2.75 -22.64 10.92
N VAL A 30 -1.82 -21.68 10.91
CA VAL A 30 -0.39 -21.98 10.68
C VAL A 30 0.19 -22.84 11.81
N THR A 31 -0.26 -22.65 13.05
CA THR A 31 0.19 -23.44 14.20
C THR A 31 -0.27 -24.90 14.17
N LEU A 32 -1.21 -25.27 13.31
CA LEU A 32 -1.59 -26.67 13.08
C LEU A 32 -0.58 -27.42 12.20
N GLY A 33 0.34 -26.69 11.55
CA GLY A 33 1.41 -27.28 10.76
C GLY A 33 2.45 -28.03 11.61
N LYS A 34 3.24 -28.89 10.97
CA LYS A 34 4.35 -29.59 11.64
C LYS A 34 5.39 -28.60 12.15
N ALA A 35 5.91 -28.84 13.35
CA ALA A 35 7.03 -28.09 13.89
C ALA A 35 8.25 -28.22 12.96
N GLU A 36 8.89 -27.10 12.67
CA GLU A 36 10.09 -27.03 11.84
C GLU A 36 11.14 -26.20 12.57
N ASN A 37 12.38 -26.67 12.64
CA ASN A 37 13.48 -25.88 13.17
C ASN A 37 13.78 -24.73 12.18
N ARG A 38 13.38 -23.50 12.54
CA ARG A 38 13.60 -22.32 11.69
C ARG A 38 14.97 -21.66 11.84
N PHE A 39 15.72 -22.07 12.85
CA PHE A 39 17.07 -21.54 13.13
C PHE A 39 18.17 -22.34 12.43
N ASN A 40 17.82 -23.42 11.71
CA ASN A 40 18.76 -24.03 10.79
C ASN A 40 18.96 -23.14 9.55
N SER A 41 20.21 -22.92 9.14
CA SER A 41 20.52 -22.24 7.87
C SER A 41 19.83 -20.88 7.67
N VAL A 42 19.75 -20.06 8.73
CA VAL A 42 19.02 -18.77 8.73
C VAL A 42 19.39 -17.91 7.52
N GLY A 43 20.69 -17.77 7.21
CA GLY A 43 21.15 -16.99 6.06
C GLY A 43 20.55 -17.46 4.73
N LYS A 44 20.55 -18.77 4.46
CA LYS A 44 19.96 -19.34 3.24
C LYS A 44 18.44 -19.13 3.19
N ARG A 45 17.76 -19.27 4.34
CA ARG A 45 16.29 -19.08 4.43
C ARG A 45 15.90 -17.62 4.24
N THR A 46 16.61 -16.69 4.87
CA THR A 46 16.40 -15.25 4.71
C THR A 46 16.69 -14.82 3.27
N TRP A 47 17.78 -15.28 2.68
CA TRP A 47 18.08 -15.02 1.27
C TRP A 47 16.98 -15.54 0.34
N ASN A 48 16.54 -16.79 0.52
CA ASN A 48 15.44 -17.35 -0.25
C ASN A 48 14.14 -16.55 -0.07
N MET A 49 13.84 -16.10 1.15
CA MET A 49 12.67 -15.26 1.43
C MET A 49 12.77 -13.92 0.68
N LEU A 50 13.89 -13.20 0.80
CA LEU A 50 14.09 -11.94 0.08
C LEU A 50 13.99 -12.14 -1.44
N PHE A 51 14.64 -13.18 -1.96
CA PHE A 51 14.71 -13.45 -3.39
C PHE A 51 13.36 -13.89 -3.99
N TYR A 52 12.63 -14.80 -3.32
CA TYR A 52 11.37 -15.33 -3.84
C TYR A 52 10.14 -14.53 -3.42
N ALA A 53 10.12 -13.95 -2.21
CA ALA A 53 8.99 -13.19 -1.70
C ALA A 53 9.06 -11.71 -2.11
N PHE A 54 10.17 -11.02 -1.82
CA PHE A 54 10.31 -9.60 -2.20
C PHE A 54 10.70 -9.43 -3.68
N GLY A 55 11.62 -10.26 -4.18
CA GLY A 55 11.97 -10.29 -5.59
C GLY A 55 10.88 -10.91 -6.49
N GLN A 56 9.85 -11.53 -5.90
CA GLN A 56 8.73 -12.19 -6.57
C GLN A 56 9.10 -13.04 -7.80
N ARG A 57 10.26 -13.71 -7.77
CA ARG A 57 10.82 -14.37 -8.97
C ARG A 57 9.88 -15.39 -9.62
N ARG A 58 9.06 -16.09 -8.82
CA ARG A 58 8.05 -17.04 -9.31
C ARG A 58 6.80 -16.38 -9.89
N VAL A 59 6.49 -15.17 -9.45
CA VAL A 59 5.34 -14.40 -9.94
C VAL A 59 5.70 -13.80 -11.29
N VAL A 60 6.85 -13.11 -11.36
CA VAL A 60 7.35 -12.46 -12.58
C VAL A 60 7.57 -13.45 -13.73
N SER A 61 7.89 -14.71 -13.43
CA SER A 61 8.01 -15.76 -14.45
C SER A 61 6.67 -16.17 -15.10
N ARG A 62 5.54 -15.60 -14.68
CA ARG A 62 4.21 -15.82 -15.28
C ARG A 62 3.85 -14.65 -16.18
N ARG A 63 3.01 -14.90 -17.21
CA ARG A 63 2.64 -13.93 -18.26
C ARG A 63 2.15 -12.56 -17.76
N PHE A 64 1.50 -12.50 -16.60
CA PHE A 64 1.02 -11.24 -16.00
C PHE A 64 1.71 -10.95 -14.65
N GLY A 65 2.87 -11.55 -14.43
CA GLY A 65 3.63 -11.42 -13.21
C GLY A 65 4.13 -10.00 -12.96
N LEU A 66 4.52 -9.30 -14.03
CA LEU A 66 5.03 -7.93 -13.95
C LEU A 66 4.02 -6.94 -13.38
N ASN A 67 2.74 -7.05 -13.75
CA ASN A 67 1.71 -6.17 -13.18
C ASN A 67 1.53 -6.40 -11.68
N HIS A 68 1.61 -7.67 -11.24
CA HIS A 68 1.52 -7.99 -9.81
C HIS A 68 2.77 -7.54 -9.04
N PHE A 69 3.94 -7.67 -9.66
CA PHE A 69 5.20 -7.16 -9.13
C PHE A 69 5.18 -5.64 -8.96
N MET A 70 4.66 -4.92 -9.96
CA MET A 70 4.46 -3.47 -9.89
C MET A 70 3.53 -3.10 -8.74
N LEU A 71 2.35 -3.74 -8.64
CA LEU A 71 1.43 -3.50 -7.52
C LEU A 71 2.12 -3.72 -6.17
N PHE A 72 2.82 -4.84 -6.00
CA PHE A 72 3.51 -5.17 -4.76
C PHE A 72 4.51 -4.07 -4.34
N TRP A 73 5.41 -3.66 -5.24
CA TRP A 73 6.40 -2.64 -4.90
C TRP A 73 5.79 -1.25 -4.71
N CYS A 74 4.72 -0.92 -5.43
CA CYS A 74 3.96 0.30 -5.15
C CYS A 74 3.44 0.29 -3.71
N PHE A 75 2.85 -0.81 -3.24
CA PHE A 75 2.40 -0.91 -1.85
C PHE A 75 3.53 -0.88 -0.83
N ILE A 76 4.68 -1.49 -1.12
CA ILE A 76 5.83 -1.43 -0.20
C ILE A 76 6.31 0.01 -0.02
N ILE A 77 6.38 0.79 -1.10
CA ILE A 77 6.79 2.19 -1.05
C ILE A 77 5.71 3.03 -0.35
N LEU A 78 4.45 2.90 -0.78
CA LEU A 78 3.32 3.65 -0.22
C LEU A 78 3.01 3.26 1.23
N LEU A 79 3.49 2.12 1.73
CA LEU A 79 3.40 1.78 3.14
C LEU A 79 4.07 2.85 4.00
N ILE A 80 5.16 3.46 3.53
CA ILE A 80 5.86 4.53 4.24
C ILE A 80 4.95 5.76 4.36
N ALA A 81 4.38 6.21 3.24
CA ALA A 81 3.44 7.34 3.20
C ALA A 81 2.20 7.09 4.07
N ASN A 82 1.57 5.91 3.94
CA ASN A 82 0.38 5.58 4.72
C ASN A 82 0.68 5.42 6.22
N THR A 83 1.89 4.95 6.57
CA THR A 83 2.31 4.86 7.98
C THR A 83 2.46 6.25 8.57
N GLU A 84 3.08 7.19 7.83
CA GLU A 84 3.15 8.57 8.30
C GLU A 84 1.76 9.20 8.40
N PHE A 85 0.90 9.09 7.37
CA PHE A 85 -0.46 9.61 7.40
C PHE A 85 -1.24 9.12 8.63
N LEU A 86 -1.14 7.83 8.92
CA LEU A 86 -1.81 7.23 10.08
C LEU A 86 -1.25 7.75 11.41
N LEU A 87 0.07 7.81 11.53
CA LEU A 87 0.73 8.26 12.75
C LEU A 87 0.55 9.78 12.97
N ASN A 88 0.53 10.57 11.91
CA ASN A 88 0.18 11.99 11.94
C ASN A 88 -1.26 12.18 12.41
N GLY A 89 -2.21 11.36 11.96
CA GLY A 89 -3.59 11.40 12.45
C GLY A 89 -3.73 11.12 13.96
N LEU A 90 -2.84 10.29 14.54
CA LEU A 90 -2.80 10.02 15.99
C LEU A 90 -2.03 11.09 16.77
N PHE A 91 -0.93 11.57 16.20
CA PHE A 91 0.06 12.45 16.84
C PHE A 91 0.50 13.58 15.89
N PRO A 92 -0.41 14.51 15.53
CA PRO A 92 -0.19 15.49 14.46
C PRO A 92 1.01 16.42 14.74
N ASP A 93 1.20 16.75 16.02
CA ASP A 93 2.26 17.66 16.45
C ASP A 93 3.66 17.03 16.44
N TYR A 94 3.75 15.70 16.32
CA TYR A 94 5.01 14.96 16.53
C TYR A 94 5.51 14.22 15.29
N ILE A 95 4.61 13.69 14.46
CA ILE A 95 4.98 12.80 13.36
C ILE A 95 4.55 13.40 12.04
N SER A 96 5.51 13.79 11.20
CA SER A 96 5.26 14.09 9.79
C SER A 96 6.55 14.02 8.98
N LEU A 97 6.45 13.55 7.74
CA LEU A 97 7.58 13.52 6.80
C LEU A 97 8.00 14.92 6.33
N SER A 98 7.12 15.92 6.42
CA SER A 98 7.47 17.33 6.11
C SER A 98 8.53 17.91 7.04
N ARG A 99 8.76 17.28 8.21
CA ARG A 99 9.85 17.65 9.13
C ARG A 99 11.23 17.12 8.70
N LEU A 100 11.31 16.32 7.64
CA LEU A 100 12.60 15.92 7.05
C LEU A 100 13.25 17.10 6.33
N PRO A 101 14.58 17.07 6.09
CA PRO A 101 15.22 18.07 5.25
C PRO A 101 14.53 18.18 3.89
N ASP A 102 14.32 19.40 3.41
CA ASP A 102 13.61 19.74 2.16
C ASP A 102 13.88 18.78 1.01
N GLY A 103 15.16 18.53 0.70
CA GLY A 103 15.54 17.64 -0.40
C GLY A 103 15.02 16.21 -0.23
N ALA A 104 14.98 15.69 1.00
CA ALA A 104 14.44 14.36 1.29
C ALA A 104 12.90 14.35 1.20
N TYR A 105 12.24 15.37 1.77
CA TYR A 105 10.78 15.48 1.72
C TYR A 105 10.28 15.63 0.27
N TYR A 106 10.85 16.55 -0.51
CA TYR A 106 10.45 16.78 -1.91
C TYR A 106 10.68 15.55 -2.78
N THR A 107 11.78 14.82 -2.55
CA THR A 107 12.05 13.56 -3.26
C THR A 107 10.99 12.50 -2.91
N LEU A 108 10.62 12.36 -1.64
CA LEU A 108 9.60 11.41 -1.21
C LEU A 108 8.22 11.79 -1.75
N ALA A 109 7.86 13.08 -1.73
CA ALA A 109 6.60 13.57 -2.29
C ALA A 109 6.49 13.23 -3.79
N PHE A 110 7.54 13.47 -4.58
CA PHE A 110 7.60 13.07 -5.98
C PHE A 110 7.46 11.55 -6.16
N ILE A 111 8.19 10.76 -5.37
CA ILE A 111 8.10 9.29 -5.43
C ILE A 111 6.69 8.82 -5.13
N PHE A 112 6.06 9.31 -4.06
CA PHE A 112 4.71 8.88 -3.67
C PHE A 112 3.67 9.29 -4.70
N ASP A 113 3.76 10.49 -5.27
CA ASP A 113 2.85 10.96 -6.32
C ASP A 113 2.91 10.08 -7.57
N VAL A 114 4.12 9.79 -8.07
CA VAL A 114 4.34 8.92 -9.23
C VAL A 114 3.94 7.48 -8.94
N VAL A 115 4.32 6.94 -7.78
CA VAL A 115 4.01 5.56 -7.41
C VAL A 115 2.52 5.35 -7.21
N SER A 116 1.79 6.31 -6.65
CA SER A 116 0.33 6.29 -6.56
C SER A 116 -0.32 6.21 -7.94
N ALA A 117 0.24 6.93 -8.92
CA ALA A 117 -0.27 6.90 -10.30
C ALA A 117 0.00 5.53 -10.96
N LEU A 118 1.20 4.98 -10.76
CA LEU A 118 1.56 3.64 -11.23
C LEU A 118 0.69 2.55 -10.58
N ALA A 119 0.37 2.68 -9.29
CA ALA A 119 -0.53 1.77 -8.59
C ALA A 119 -1.93 1.81 -9.19
N LEU A 120 -2.48 3.00 -9.43
CA LEU A 120 -3.80 3.17 -10.05
C LEU A 120 -3.82 2.60 -11.48
N LEU A 121 -2.78 2.86 -12.28
CA LEU A 121 -2.62 2.25 -13.60
C LEU A 121 -2.58 0.72 -13.52
N ALA A 122 -1.80 0.15 -12.60
CA ALA A 122 -1.70 -1.30 -12.41
C ALA A 122 -3.04 -1.93 -12.00
N VAL A 123 -3.86 -1.21 -11.24
CA VAL A 123 -5.23 -1.62 -10.90
C VAL A 123 -6.12 -1.61 -12.14
N CYS A 124 -6.08 -0.54 -12.95
CA CYS A 124 -6.83 -0.48 -14.21
C CYS A 124 -6.49 -1.66 -15.14
N ILE A 125 -5.19 -1.94 -15.32
CA ILE A 125 -4.74 -3.09 -16.13
C ILE A 125 -5.21 -4.42 -15.50
N ALA A 126 -5.18 -4.56 -14.17
CA ALA A 126 -5.66 -5.75 -13.48
C ALA A 126 -7.18 -5.98 -13.66
N ILE A 127 -7.98 -4.90 -13.60
CA ILE A 127 -9.42 -4.94 -13.85
C ILE A 127 -9.69 -5.32 -15.30
N ILE A 128 -9.04 -4.65 -16.26
CA ILE A 128 -9.17 -4.94 -17.71
C ILE A 128 -8.85 -6.41 -17.98
N ARG A 129 -7.75 -6.93 -17.43
CA ARG A 129 -7.41 -8.34 -17.56
C ARG A 129 -8.51 -9.26 -17.02
N ARG A 130 -9.09 -8.95 -15.86
CA ARG A 130 -10.12 -9.81 -15.24
C ARG A 130 -11.45 -9.79 -16.01
N VAL A 131 -11.78 -8.67 -16.65
CA VAL A 131 -13.05 -8.49 -17.37
C VAL A 131 -12.93 -8.97 -18.83
N ALA A 132 -11.91 -8.50 -19.55
CA ALA A 132 -11.74 -8.70 -21.00
C ALA A 132 -10.82 -9.88 -21.36
N PHE A 133 -9.87 -10.24 -20.50
CA PHE A 133 -8.90 -11.32 -20.77
C PHE A 133 -8.83 -12.33 -19.61
N PRO A 134 -9.97 -12.93 -19.21
CA PRO A 134 -10.07 -13.71 -17.98
C PRO A 134 -9.08 -14.89 -18.00
N PRO A 135 -8.18 -14.99 -17.01
CA PRO A 135 -7.23 -16.09 -16.95
C PRO A 135 -7.94 -17.45 -16.73
N PRO A 136 -7.53 -18.51 -17.44
CA PRO A 136 -8.21 -19.81 -17.38
C PRO A 136 -7.99 -20.57 -16.07
N ASN A 137 -6.97 -20.19 -15.29
CA ASN A 137 -6.49 -20.96 -14.13
C ASN A 137 -6.99 -20.43 -12.77
N ILE A 138 -7.85 -19.41 -12.77
CA ILE A 138 -8.42 -18.82 -11.54
C ILE A 138 -9.85 -18.37 -11.80
N GLU A 139 -10.64 -18.19 -10.74
CA GLU A 139 -11.90 -17.48 -10.81
C GLU A 139 -11.64 -16.00 -11.15
N ALA A 140 -11.70 -15.68 -12.45
CA ALA A 140 -11.30 -14.37 -12.97
C ALA A 140 -12.14 -13.23 -12.37
N ARG A 141 -13.42 -13.49 -12.12
CA ARG A 141 -14.41 -12.51 -11.65
C ARG A 141 -14.86 -12.71 -10.21
N SER A 142 -13.95 -13.12 -9.33
CA SER A 142 -14.27 -13.26 -7.91
C SER A 142 -14.60 -11.90 -7.27
N ARG A 143 -15.61 -11.88 -6.41
CA ARG A 143 -16.04 -10.68 -5.66
C ARG A 143 -14.87 -10.08 -4.88
N ASP A 144 -14.13 -10.92 -4.17
CA ASP A 144 -13.01 -10.49 -3.32
C ASP A 144 -11.92 -9.77 -4.11
N ALA A 145 -11.61 -10.23 -5.33
CA ALA A 145 -10.61 -9.57 -6.16
C ALA A 145 -11.04 -8.17 -6.58
N PHE A 146 -12.30 -7.99 -6.98
CA PHE A 146 -12.82 -6.68 -7.35
C PHE A 146 -12.96 -5.75 -6.15
N VAL A 147 -13.36 -6.27 -4.98
CA VAL A 147 -13.41 -5.48 -3.73
C VAL A 147 -12.01 -4.97 -3.39
N ILE A 148 -10.98 -5.81 -3.42
CA ILE A 148 -9.61 -5.39 -3.14
C ILE A 148 -9.14 -4.35 -4.18
N LEU A 149 -9.35 -4.60 -5.47
CA LEU A 149 -8.95 -3.65 -6.53
C LEU A 149 -9.68 -2.30 -6.39
N ALA A 150 -10.96 -2.31 -6.01
CA ALA A 150 -11.72 -1.10 -5.76
C ALA A 150 -11.19 -0.33 -4.55
N LEU A 151 -10.90 -1.01 -3.43
CA LEU A 151 -10.32 -0.37 -2.24
C LEU A 151 -8.96 0.27 -2.55
N ILE A 152 -8.14 -0.36 -3.38
CA ILE A 152 -6.87 0.21 -3.82
C ILE A 152 -7.10 1.45 -4.68
N ALA A 153 -7.99 1.38 -5.67
CA ALA A 153 -8.31 2.52 -6.53
C ALA A 153 -8.82 3.71 -5.71
N ILE A 154 -9.74 3.45 -4.77
CA ILE A 154 -10.26 4.46 -3.84
C ILE A 154 -9.13 5.06 -3.01
N LEU A 155 -8.21 4.25 -2.49
CA LEU A 155 -7.07 4.73 -1.72
C LEU A 155 -6.18 5.69 -2.56
N MET A 156 -5.90 5.38 -3.82
CA MET A 156 -5.09 6.25 -4.69
C MET A 156 -5.83 7.54 -5.05
N ILE A 157 -7.14 7.45 -5.35
CA ILE A 157 -7.95 8.64 -5.62
C ILE A 157 -8.03 9.54 -4.38
N ALA A 158 -8.17 8.96 -3.18
CA ALA A 158 -8.16 9.70 -1.93
C ALA A 158 -6.81 10.37 -1.68
N PHE A 159 -5.69 9.70 -1.97
CA PHE A 159 -4.35 10.28 -1.88
C PHE A 159 -4.21 11.52 -2.78
N PHE A 160 -4.58 11.42 -4.06
CA PHE A 160 -4.53 12.56 -4.98
C PHE A 160 -5.49 13.68 -4.57
N GLY A 161 -6.69 13.34 -4.10
CA GLY A 161 -7.67 14.32 -3.63
C GLY A 161 -7.21 15.09 -2.40
N LEU A 162 -6.55 14.40 -1.45
CA LEU A 162 -5.94 15.02 -0.27
C LEU A 162 -4.87 16.03 -0.69
N HIS A 163 -3.86 15.59 -1.45
CA HIS A 163 -2.77 16.46 -1.85
C HIS A 163 -3.21 17.58 -2.78
N ALA A 164 -4.15 17.35 -3.70
CA ALA A 164 -4.74 18.41 -4.50
C ALA A 164 -5.42 19.49 -3.62
N SER A 165 -6.08 19.08 -2.53
CA SER A 165 -6.69 20.01 -1.57
C SER A 165 -5.65 20.80 -0.78
N GLU A 166 -4.56 20.17 -0.37
CA GLU A 166 -3.44 20.82 0.34
C GLU A 166 -2.71 21.82 -0.57
N ILE A 167 -2.48 21.45 -1.83
CA ILE A 167 -1.91 22.33 -2.86
C ILE A 167 -2.83 23.53 -3.11
N ALA A 168 -4.14 23.31 -3.25
CA ALA A 168 -5.11 24.39 -3.47
C ALA A 168 -5.22 25.36 -2.28
N GLN A 169 -4.98 24.88 -1.07
CA GLN A 169 -4.90 25.70 0.15
C GLN A 169 -3.55 26.40 0.33
N GLY A 170 -2.54 26.07 -0.49
CA GLY A 170 -1.20 26.63 -0.39
C GLY A 170 -0.41 26.14 0.83
N ILE A 171 -0.77 24.99 1.39
CA ILE A 171 -0.10 24.40 2.57
C ILE A 171 0.88 23.28 2.22
N GLU A 172 0.83 22.74 1.00
CA GLU A 172 1.77 21.72 0.53
C GLU A 172 3.06 22.36 -0.02
N GLU A 173 4.14 22.28 0.75
CA GLU A 173 5.46 22.82 0.38
C GLU A 173 6.06 22.08 -0.83
N ALA A 174 5.78 20.79 -0.99
CA ALA A 174 6.29 19.98 -2.10
C ALA A 174 5.46 20.09 -3.38
N ALA A 175 4.48 21.00 -3.48
CA ALA A 175 3.51 21.07 -4.57
C ALA A 175 4.14 21.05 -5.97
N GLN A 176 5.31 21.69 -6.14
CA GLN A 176 6.01 21.75 -7.42
C GLN A 176 6.58 20.39 -7.86
N TYR A 177 6.78 19.48 -6.92
CA TYR A 177 7.35 18.14 -7.12
C TYR A 177 6.29 17.05 -7.23
N MET A 178 5.00 17.39 -7.22
CA MET A 178 3.88 16.44 -7.30
C MET A 178 3.10 16.61 -8.62
N PRO A 179 3.64 16.18 -9.77
CA PRO A 179 3.07 16.49 -11.08
C PRO A 179 1.66 15.93 -11.33
N ILE A 180 1.28 14.83 -10.69
CA ILE A 180 -0.06 14.24 -10.84
C ILE A 180 -1.05 14.97 -9.92
N SER A 181 -0.72 15.14 -8.64
CA SER A 181 -1.59 15.85 -7.68
C SER A 181 -1.80 17.32 -8.05
N ARG A 182 -0.80 17.96 -8.67
CA ARG A 182 -0.86 19.37 -9.11
C ARG A 182 -1.60 19.59 -10.43
N ALA A 183 -1.93 18.54 -11.19
CA ALA A 183 -2.58 18.68 -12.50
C ALA A 183 -4.05 19.15 -12.35
N ASN A 184 -4.24 20.42 -11.97
CA ASN A 184 -5.50 21.17 -11.89
C ASN A 184 -5.27 22.59 -12.41
#